data_AF-A0AAV2S2Z4-F1
#
_entry.id   AF-A0AAV2S2Z4-F1
#
_cell.length_a   1.000
_cell.length_b   1.000
_cell.length_c   1.000
_cell.angle_alpha   90.00
_cell.angle_beta   90.00
_cell.angle_gamma   90.00
#
_symmetry.space_group_name_H-M   'P 1'
#
loop_
_entity.id
_entity.type
_entity.pdbx_description
1 polymer ?
#
loop_
_entity_poly.entity_id
_entity_poly.type
_entity_poly.pdbx_seq_one_letter_code
_entity_poly.pdbx_strand_id
1 'polypeptide(L)'
;VSGTQYVVDSELGNDNNSGIGAEDAFRTIQCCIEKLKLSEPGDECRIRSGRYHEVVDTSGLKGTHDKPFIIGGYGDERPIWDGTVPIQPESWSFNETTGICSASIQDDIFALLLDDDLLTPARWPNALWSDKTIFNNSHWGHCDKDSSYGHIIDDGYADLAESGIDATGSMAILNIGSWQTYVRPVLTHTSGSPDFTYNHDMRNLGWSVKHNQYYLEASLSLLDAPEEWFYDKATKILYFIPKEGVCPDPKSTTLRGRTIDYGLVIKDTTWLKISNMTFLAANINGYSTAWANKGAIKNTRINEIHLDSLKFKFPSSSHRMLGSTDEPKYTRLISMAHYRGSKVRGHVSVVNCTFEGSEGSALVHDGINNYIHNNFFAYNIFTGQIIDGEVTGGGVIHGNGYEEIVSQNTLMYNGGSEGIRPGHTSTVKLNHMVGHCAGKNQNDGSAIQVPRRAQTGANISHNWVHDSPKHGIRFDSPHPLNGRKEEPMDMLVIMLFGIPWTCLLKEIIIQ
;
A
#
# COMPACT_ATOMS: atom_id res chain seq x y z
N VAL A 1 -30.01 7.63 21.95
CA VAL A 1 -29.21 8.09 23.11
C VAL A 1 -27.77 8.12 22.60
N SER A 2 -27.18 9.30 22.45
CA SER A 2 -25.76 9.40 22.08
C SER A 2 -24.92 8.88 23.26
N GLY A 3 -23.88 8.10 22.98
CA GLY A 3 -22.92 7.70 24.01
C GLY A 3 -22.11 8.90 24.51
N THR A 4 -21.27 8.64 25.49
CA THR A 4 -20.32 9.61 26.03
C THR A 4 -19.23 9.90 25.01
N GLN A 5 -18.86 11.18 24.85
CA GLN A 5 -17.72 11.59 24.04
C GLN A 5 -16.50 11.79 24.91
N TYR A 6 -15.47 10.99 24.67
CA TYR A 6 -14.14 11.19 25.25
C TYR A 6 -13.27 11.95 24.25
N VAL A 7 -12.58 13.00 24.72
CA VAL A 7 -11.79 13.91 23.89
C VAL A 7 -10.31 13.60 24.03
N VAL A 8 -9.57 13.69 22.93
CA VAL A 8 -8.10 13.55 22.89
C VAL A 8 -7.49 14.80 22.28
N ASP A 9 -6.44 15.33 22.91
CA ASP A 9 -5.67 16.49 22.47
C ASP A 9 -4.17 16.23 22.68
N SER A 10 -3.39 16.19 21.60
CA SER A 10 -1.97 15.84 21.67
C SER A 10 -1.10 16.88 22.40
N GLU A 11 -1.55 18.13 22.46
CA GLU A 11 -0.77 19.25 23.00
C GLU A 11 -1.21 19.64 24.42
N LEU A 12 -2.51 19.73 24.64
CA LEU A 12 -3.10 20.22 25.89
C LEU A 12 -3.64 19.09 26.78
N GLY A 13 -3.78 17.87 26.24
CA GLY A 13 -4.32 16.73 26.96
C GLY A 13 -3.37 16.10 27.98
N ASN A 14 -3.94 15.34 28.92
CA ASN A 14 -3.20 14.56 29.90
C ASN A 14 -3.90 13.21 30.13
N ASP A 15 -3.17 12.10 30.10
CA ASP A 15 -3.78 10.76 30.24
C ASP A 15 -4.31 10.45 31.66
N ASN A 16 -4.09 11.35 32.63
CA ASN A 16 -4.73 11.30 33.95
C ASN A 16 -6.09 12.02 34.02
N ASN A 17 -6.47 12.74 32.97
CA ASN A 17 -7.75 13.43 32.88
C ASN A 17 -8.90 12.43 32.71
N SER A 18 -10.16 12.87 32.82
CA SER A 18 -11.33 12.01 32.60
C SER A 18 -11.63 11.74 31.12
N GLY A 19 -11.11 12.59 30.23
CA GLY A 19 -11.47 12.63 28.81
C GLY A 19 -12.81 13.33 28.54
N ILE A 20 -13.56 13.76 29.56
CA ILE A 20 -14.91 14.31 29.39
C ILE A 20 -14.81 15.82 29.11
N GLY A 21 -14.95 16.17 27.83
CA GLY A 21 -14.85 17.56 27.35
C GLY A 21 -13.42 17.97 26.99
N ALA A 22 -13.29 19.05 26.24
CA ALA A 22 -12.00 19.47 25.67
C ALA A 22 -10.99 19.94 26.73
N GLU A 23 -11.44 20.55 27.82
CA GLU A 23 -10.57 21.05 28.91
C GLU A 23 -9.98 19.92 29.78
N ASP A 24 -10.55 18.72 29.70
CA ASP A 24 -10.12 17.55 30.45
C ASP A 24 -9.84 16.37 29.49
N ALA A 25 -9.28 16.69 28.32
CA ALA A 25 -8.97 15.73 27.27
C ALA A 25 -7.82 14.79 27.67
N PHE A 26 -7.85 13.56 27.17
CA PHE A 26 -6.70 12.66 27.19
C PHE A 26 -5.60 13.18 26.28
N ARG A 27 -4.35 12.77 26.51
CA ARG A 27 -3.24 13.11 25.61
C ARG A 27 -3.13 12.14 24.44
N THR A 28 -3.35 10.86 24.72
CA THR A 28 -3.13 9.76 23.78
C THR A 28 -4.44 9.16 23.27
N ILE A 29 -4.43 8.71 22.01
CA ILE A 29 -5.56 7.99 21.43
C ILE A 29 -5.72 6.65 22.16
N GLN A 30 -4.62 5.98 22.52
CA GLN A 30 -4.71 4.69 23.23
C GLN A 30 -5.44 4.83 24.58
N CYS A 31 -5.19 5.89 25.37
CA CYS A 31 -5.89 6.08 26.65
C CYS A 31 -7.41 6.17 26.45
N CYS A 32 -7.84 6.90 25.42
CA CYS A 32 -9.24 6.99 25.02
C CYS A 32 -9.83 5.62 24.64
N ILE A 33 -9.08 4.79 23.91
CA ILE A 33 -9.51 3.42 23.56
C ILE A 33 -9.62 2.53 24.80
N GLU A 34 -8.69 2.62 25.75
CA GLU A 34 -8.80 1.89 27.03
C GLU A 34 -10.05 2.31 27.80
N LYS A 35 -10.41 3.60 27.72
CA LYS A 35 -11.67 4.08 28.32
C LYS A 35 -12.89 3.47 27.63
N LEU A 36 -12.91 3.38 26.30
CA LEU A 36 -13.99 2.73 25.56
C LEU A 36 -14.14 1.23 25.90
N LYS A 37 -13.03 0.52 26.16
CA LYS A 37 -13.07 -0.89 26.57
C LYS A 37 -13.77 -1.12 27.92
N LEU A 38 -13.79 -0.09 28.77
CA LEU A 38 -14.43 -0.11 30.09
C LEU A 38 -15.85 0.48 30.07
N SER A 39 -16.32 0.97 28.93
CA SER A 39 -17.58 1.71 28.82
C SER A 39 -18.65 0.94 28.05
N GLU A 40 -19.85 1.52 28.01
CA GLU A 40 -20.98 0.92 27.30
C GLU A 40 -20.83 1.12 25.78
N PRO A 41 -21.32 0.17 24.95
CA PRO A 41 -21.44 0.37 23.52
C PRO A 41 -22.09 1.71 23.18
N GLY A 42 -21.58 2.39 22.15
CA GLY A 42 -22.10 3.68 21.68
C GLY A 42 -21.26 4.89 22.07
N ASP A 43 -20.31 4.72 23.00
CA ASP A 43 -19.36 5.76 23.37
C ASP A 43 -18.36 6.05 22.23
N GLU A 44 -17.77 7.25 22.27
CA GLU A 44 -16.99 7.80 21.17
C GLU A 44 -15.63 8.31 21.65
N CYS A 45 -14.59 8.07 20.86
CA CYS A 45 -13.31 8.72 20.96
C CYS A 45 -13.21 9.84 19.92
N ARG A 46 -13.11 11.09 20.37
CA ARG A 46 -13.13 12.31 19.55
C ARG A 46 -11.78 13.02 19.64
N ILE A 47 -11.07 13.06 18.52
CA ILE A 47 -9.66 13.46 18.48
C ILE A 47 -9.56 14.87 17.89
N ARG A 48 -8.97 15.80 18.62
CA ARG A 48 -8.73 17.18 18.17
C ARG A 48 -7.60 17.22 17.14
N SER A 49 -7.48 18.34 16.44
CA SER A 49 -6.42 18.60 15.47
C SER A 49 -5.07 18.48 16.15
N GLY A 50 -4.15 17.78 15.49
CA GLY A 50 -2.85 17.46 16.05
C GLY A 50 -2.20 16.33 15.26
N ARG A 51 -0.92 16.08 15.55
CA ARG A 51 -0.19 14.92 15.03
C ARG A 51 -0.04 13.89 16.14
N TYR A 52 -0.50 12.67 15.85
CA TYR A 52 -0.51 11.56 16.80
C TYR A 52 0.38 10.44 16.27
N HIS A 53 1.54 10.24 16.90
CA HIS A 53 2.46 9.16 16.57
C HIS A 53 2.28 8.00 17.56
N GLU A 54 1.32 7.11 17.27
CA GLU A 54 0.96 5.98 18.12
C GLU A 54 0.60 4.75 17.29
N VAL A 55 0.84 3.56 17.85
CA VAL A 55 0.21 2.31 17.39
C VAL A 55 -0.93 1.99 18.34
N VAL A 56 -2.17 2.24 17.94
CA VAL A 56 -3.35 2.02 18.79
C VAL A 56 -3.97 0.66 18.56
N ASP A 57 -4.29 -0.05 19.64
CA ASP A 57 -4.95 -1.35 19.62
C ASP A 57 -6.38 -1.26 20.17
N THR A 58 -7.36 -1.41 19.27
CA THR A 58 -8.80 -1.44 19.59
C THR A 58 -9.30 -2.82 20.03
N SER A 59 -8.38 -3.74 20.34
CA SER A 59 -8.67 -5.14 20.65
C SER A 59 -9.89 -5.33 21.52
N GLY A 60 -10.84 -6.13 21.02
CA GLY A 60 -11.95 -6.61 21.81
C GLY A 60 -13.11 -5.63 22.00
N LEU A 61 -13.12 -4.45 21.40
CA LEU A 61 -14.30 -3.57 21.42
C LEU A 61 -15.53 -4.30 20.84
N LYS A 62 -16.66 -4.25 21.55
CA LYS A 62 -17.92 -4.91 21.17
C LYS A 62 -19.09 -3.92 21.13
N GLY A 63 -19.20 -3.16 20.04
CA GLY A 63 -20.38 -2.35 19.79
C GLY A 63 -21.60 -3.18 19.39
N THR A 64 -22.72 -2.52 19.14
CA THR A 64 -23.93 -3.11 18.53
C THR A 64 -24.41 -2.25 17.36
N HIS A 65 -25.38 -2.76 16.59
CA HIS A 65 -26.00 -2.01 15.49
C HIS A 65 -26.50 -0.63 15.91
N ASP A 66 -27.20 -0.55 17.05
CA ASP A 66 -27.80 0.70 17.53
C ASP A 66 -26.80 1.56 18.31
N LYS A 67 -25.65 0.98 18.69
CA LYS A 67 -24.64 1.60 19.54
C LYS A 67 -23.22 1.15 19.13
N PRO A 68 -22.74 1.53 17.93
CA PRO A 68 -21.38 1.26 17.52
C PRO A 68 -20.40 2.14 18.31
N PHE A 69 -19.18 1.66 18.54
CA PHE A 69 -18.11 2.56 19.00
C PHE A 69 -17.67 3.45 17.84
N ILE A 70 -17.30 4.70 18.14
CA ILE A 70 -16.83 5.66 17.14
C ILE A 70 -15.44 6.15 17.51
N ILE A 71 -14.52 6.18 16.56
CA ILE A 71 -13.24 6.90 16.64
C ILE A 71 -13.26 7.93 15.51
N GLY A 72 -13.11 9.21 15.82
CA GLY A 72 -13.06 10.21 14.76
C GLY A 72 -12.63 11.59 15.20
N GLY A 73 -12.53 12.51 14.24
CA GLY A 73 -12.26 13.92 14.52
C GLY A 73 -13.27 14.54 15.50
N TYR A 74 -12.81 15.48 16.32
CA TYR A 74 -13.63 16.30 17.21
C TYR A 74 -14.32 17.42 16.41
N GLY A 75 -15.65 17.37 16.27
CA GLY A 75 -16.36 18.29 15.39
C GLY A 75 -15.90 18.16 13.93
N ASP A 76 -15.53 19.29 13.31
CA ASP A 76 -15.03 19.36 11.93
C ASP A 76 -13.50 19.21 11.84
N GLU A 77 -12.82 19.02 12.97
CA GLU A 77 -11.36 18.87 13.03
C GLU A 77 -10.91 17.58 12.34
N ARG A 78 -9.74 17.62 11.67
CA ARG A 78 -9.15 16.46 10.97
C ARG A 78 -7.75 16.17 11.51
N PRO A 79 -7.62 15.32 12.54
CA PRO A 79 -6.33 14.93 13.08
C PRO A 79 -5.48 14.17 12.07
N ILE A 80 -4.16 14.22 12.27
CA ILE A 80 -3.18 13.44 11.52
C ILE A 80 -2.65 12.33 12.44
N TRP A 81 -2.96 11.10 12.07
CA TRP A 81 -2.31 9.91 12.60
C TRP A 81 -1.01 9.69 11.83
N ASP A 82 0.12 9.98 12.47
CA ASP A 82 1.40 10.19 11.80
C ASP A 82 2.33 9.00 12.04
N GLY A 83 2.70 8.28 11.00
CA GLY A 83 3.67 7.18 11.06
C GLY A 83 5.13 7.62 11.08
N THR A 84 5.37 8.94 11.10
CA THR A 84 6.70 9.54 11.04
C THR A 84 7.07 10.28 12.32
N VAL A 85 8.38 10.41 12.54
CA VAL A 85 9.00 11.27 13.54
C VAL A 85 9.80 12.39 12.85
N PRO A 86 9.87 13.60 13.43
CA PRO A 86 10.69 14.67 12.88
C PRO A 86 12.19 14.31 12.91
N ILE A 87 12.92 14.68 11.85
CA ILE A 87 14.37 14.53 11.76
C ILE A 87 15.03 15.84 12.19
N GLN A 88 15.52 15.87 13.44
CA GLN A 88 16.11 17.06 14.06
C GLN A 88 17.52 16.77 14.57
N PRO A 89 18.53 16.68 13.67
CA PRO A 89 19.90 16.45 14.08
C PRO A 89 20.48 17.67 14.81
N GLU A 90 21.64 17.53 15.46
CA GLU A 90 22.35 18.68 16.05
C GLU A 90 22.82 19.68 14.98
N SER A 91 23.32 19.16 13.86
CA SER A 91 23.77 19.92 12.70
C SER A 91 23.80 19.06 11.45
N TRP A 92 23.63 19.68 10.27
CA TRP A 92 23.89 19.06 8.98
C TRP A 92 25.34 19.25 8.54
N SER A 93 25.92 18.20 7.95
CA SER A 93 27.14 18.29 7.15
C SER A 93 26.75 18.42 5.68
N PHE A 94 27.03 19.56 5.07
CA PHE A 94 26.74 19.81 3.65
C PHE A 94 27.99 19.63 2.79
N ASN A 95 27.86 18.87 1.71
CA ASN A 95 28.92 18.73 0.72
C ASN A 95 28.59 19.57 -0.53
N GLU A 96 29.26 20.71 -0.68
CA GLU A 96 29.09 21.65 -1.80
C GLU A 96 29.34 21.03 -3.18
N THR A 97 30.17 19.98 -3.27
CA THR A 97 30.50 19.33 -4.55
C THR A 97 29.37 18.42 -5.03
N THR A 98 28.71 17.72 -4.10
CA THR A 98 27.68 16.72 -4.43
C THR A 98 26.26 17.20 -4.12
N GLY A 99 26.11 18.29 -3.37
CA GLY A 99 24.82 18.75 -2.85
C GLY A 99 24.26 17.87 -1.72
N ILE A 100 25.03 16.92 -1.19
CA ILE A 100 24.53 15.99 -0.16
C ILE A 100 24.52 16.68 1.21
N CYS A 101 23.36 16.62 1.86
CA CYS A 101 23.19 16.88 3.29
C CYS A 101 23.27 15.55 4.04
N SER A 102 24.13 15.47 5.06
CA SER A 102 24.21 14.30 5.92
C SER A 102 24.19 14.63 7.41
N ALA A 103 23.57 13.76 8.19
CA ALA A 103 23.54 13.87 9.65
C ALA A 103 23.26 12.51 10.30
N SER A 104 23.72 12.35 11.55
CA SER A 104 23.31 11.21 12.38
C SER A 104 21.90 11.42 12.91
N ILE A 105 21.08 10.37 12.88
CA ILE A 105 19.69 10.38 13.38
C ILE A 105 19.48 9.24 14.39
N GLN A 106 18.45 9.35 15.22
CA GLN A 106 18.20 8.40 16.31
C GLN A 106 17.48 7.13 15.83
N ASP A 107 16.36 7.32 15.13
CA ASP A 107 15.48 6.22 14.72
C ASP A 107 15.92 5.56 13.42
N ASP A 108 15.64 4.26 13.30
CA ASP A 108 15.65 3.57 12.01
C ASP A 108 14.45 4.02 11.19
N ILE A 109 14.70 4.54 9.98
CA ILE A 109 13.66 5.04 9.10
C ILE A 109 13.61 4.23 7.81
N PHE A 110 12.42 4.06 7.26
CA PHE A 110 12.21 3.31 6.01
C PHE A 110 11.42 4.06 4.94
N ALA A 111 11.01 5.30 5.23
CA ALA A 111 10.61 6.29 4.24
C ALA A 111 11.00 7.68 4.76
N LEU A 112 11.28 8.61 3.86
CA LEU A 112 11.61 9.99 4.20
C LEU A 112 10.62 10.93 3.53
N LEU A 113 10.11 11.88 4.29
CA LEU A 113 9.15 12.87 3.82
C LEU A 113 9.68 14.28 4.07
N LEU A 114 9.46 15.17 3.12
CA LEU A 114 9.69 16.61 3.25
C LEU A 114 8.37 17.33 2.99
N ASP A 115 7.93 18.16 3.95
CA ASP A 115 6.65 18.88 3.87
C ASP A 115 5.45 17.93 3.64
N ASP A 116 5.46 16.81 4.36
CA ASP A 116 4.51 15.69 4.25
C ASP A 116 4.45 15.02 2.86
N ASP A 117 5.37 15.29 1.93
CA ASP A 117 5.49 14.61 0.64
C ASP A 117 6.69 13.65 0.60
N LEU A 118 6.59 12.57 -0.18
CA LEU A 118 7.58 11.49 -0.18
C LEU A 118 8.85 11.88 -0.97
N LEU A 119 10.01 11.67 -0.37
CA LEU A 119 11.31 11.69 -1.05
C LEU A 119 11.65 10.30 -1.58
N THR A 120 12.42 10.25 -2.66
CA THR A 120 12.69 9.00 -3.39
C THR A 120 13.92 8.31 -2.81
N PRO A 121 13.87 7.02 -2.45
CA PRO A 121 15.10 6.29 -2.16
C PRO A 121 16.08 6.44 -3.32
N ALA A 122 17.36 6.73 -3.02
CA ALA A 122 18.44 6.81 -3.99
C ALA A 122 18.43 5.56 -4.86
N ARG A 123 18.31 5.73 -6.19
CA ARG A 123 18.03 4.64 -7.11
C ARG A 123 18.68 4.81 -8.46
N TRP A 124 18.96 3.68 -9.10
CA TRP A 124 19.37 3.64 -10.51
C TRP A 124 18.44 2.71 -11.32
N PRO A 125 17.99 3.14 -12.51
CA PRO A 125 18.09 4.50 -13.05
C PRO A 125 17.27 5.52 -12.23
N ASN A 126 17.65 6.79 -12.34
CA ASN A 126 17.04 7.88 -11.56
C ASN A 126 15.57 8.04 -11.95
N ALA A 127 14.71 8.13 -10.94
CA ALA A 127 13.30 8.47 -11.09
C ALA A 127 12.79 9.06 -9.77
N LEU A 128 11.79 9.94 -9.83
CA LEU A 128 11.29 10.67 -8.68
C LEU A 128 9.81 10.44 -8.42
N TRP A 129 9.45 10.41 -7.14
CA TRP A 129 8.05 10.47 -6.71
C TRP A 129 7.39 11.78 -7.15
N SER A 130 8.08 12.91 -7.02
CA SER A 130 7.52 14.25 -7.23
C SER A 130 7.02 14.47 -8.66
N ASP A 131 7.76 14.01 -9.67
CA ASP A 131 7.38 14.06 -11.08
C ASP A 131 6.70 12.78 -11.61
N LYS A 132 6.53 11.79 -10.72
CA LYS A 132 5.89 10.49 -10.98
C LYS A 132 6.64 9.60 -12.00
N THR A 133 7.89 9.90 -12.33
CA THR A 133 8.72 9.05 -13.20
C THR A 133 8.99 7.67 -12.60
N ILE A 134 8.85 7.50 -11.28
CA ILE A 134 8.92 6.17 -10.61
C ILE A 134 7.91 5.15 -11.16
N PHE A 135 6.83 5.62 -11.79
CA PHE A 135 5.82 4.75 -12.42
C PHE A 135 6.15 4.36 -13.85
N ASN A 136 7.24 4.88 -14.42
CA ASN A 136 7.57 4.75 -15.83
C ASN A 136 8.76 3.81 -16.03
N ASN A 137 8.53 2.74 -16.78
CA ASN A 137 9.54 1.73 -17.04
C ASN A 137 10.71 2.20 -17.92
N SER A 138 10.65 3.37 -18.56
CA SER A 138 11.84 3.97 -19.17
C SER A 138 12.93 4.34 -18.14
N HIS A 139 12.59 4.35 -16.84
CA HIS A 139 13.54 4.54 -15.74
C HIS A 139 13.91 3.22 -15.07
N TRP A 140 13.84 2.11 -15.79
CA TRP A 140 14.26 0.78 -15.34
C TRP A 140 15.39 0.29 -16.25
N GLY A 141 16.31 -0.49 -15.70
CA GLY A 141 17.23 -1.31 -16.48
C GLY A 141 16.47 -2.46 -17.14
N HIS A 142 16.88 -2.87 -18.33
CA HIS A 142 16.28 -3.97 -19.06
C HIS A 142 17.28 -5.12 -19.19
N CYS A 143 16.77 -6.35 -19.15
CA CYS A 143 17.62 -7.53 -19.15
C CYS A 143 17.96 -7.98 -20.58
N ASP A 144 19.24 -8.22 -20.84
CA ASP A 144 19.70 -8.89 -22.05
C ASP A 144 19.17 -10.32 -22.11
N LYS A 145 18.99 -10.84 -23.33
CA LYS A 145 18.54 -12.21 -23.61
C LYS A 145 19.40 -13.31 -22.95
N ASP A 146 20.67 -13.02 -22.68
CA ASP A 146 21.64 -13.95 -22.09
C ASP A 146 21.59 -13.94 -20.55
N SER A 147 20.73 -13.09 -19.95
CA SER A 147 20.42 -13.13 -18.52
C SER A 147 19.88 -14.49 -18.09
N SER A 148 20.22 -14.90 -16.87
CA SER A 148 19.76 -16.16 -16.29
C SER A 148 19.19 -15.95 -14.89
N TYR A 149 18.50 -16.98 -14.38
CA TYR A 149 17.88 -16.85 -13.07
C TYR A 149 18.95 -16.79 -11.97
N GLY A 150 19.04 -15.66 -11.27
CA GLY A 150 20.10 -15.36 -10.30
C GLY A 150 21.24 -14.51 -10.85
N HIS A 151 21.22 -14.16 -12.13
CA HIS A 151 22.25 -13.37 -12.82
C HIS A 151 21.62 -12.50 -13.90
N ILE A 152 21.54 -11.19 -13.65
CA ILE A 152 21.03 -10.22 -14.61
C ILE A 152 22.21 -9.65 -15.39
N ILE A 153 22.03 -9.54 -16.71
CA ILE A 153 22.89 -8.77 -17.61
C ILE A 153 22.03 -7.63 -18.16
N ASP A 154 22.45 -6.39 -17.98
CA ASP A 154 21.79 -5.22 -18.58
C ASP A 154 21.93 -5.24 -20.12
N ASP A 155 20.88 -4.86 -20.84
CA ASP A 155 20.88 -4.82 -22.31
C ASP A 155 21.50 -3.54 -22.90
N GLY A 156 21.95 -2.61 -22.05
CA GLY A 156 22.50 -1.32 -22.44
C GLY A 156 21.44 -0.24 -22.69
N TYR A 157 20.15 -0.50 -22.45
CA TYR A 157 19.11 0.51 -22.59
C TYR A 157 19.29 1.65 -21.58
N ALA A 158 19.45 1.31 -20.30
CA ALA A 158 19.80 2.26 -19.25
C ALA A 158 21.32 2.31 -19.01
N ASP A 159 22.03 1.25 -19.42
CA ASP A 159 23.49 1.09 -19.40
C ASP A 159 24.10 1.09 -17.99
N LEU A 160 23.92 -0.05 -17.31
CA LEU A 160 24.50 -0.27 -15.97
C LEU A 160 26.03 -0.17 -16.00
N ALA A 161 26.68 -0.57 -17.09
CA ALA A 161 28.13 -0.51 -17.21
C ALA A 161 28.63 0.94 -17.23
N GLU A 162 28.00 1.81 -18.03
CA GLU A 162 28.37 3.22 -18.15
C GLU A 162 28.01 4.04 -16.91
N SER A 163 27.07 3.58 -16.08
CA SER A 163 26.67 4.27 -14.84
C SER A 163 27.83 4.48 -13.85
N GLY A 164 28.86 3.65 -13.90
CA GLY A 164 30.01 3.71 -12.99
C GLY A 164 29.69 3.40 -11.51
N ILE A 165 28.48 2.92 -11.22
CA ILE A 165 28.07 2.57 -9.85
C ILE A 165 28.69 1.24 -9.41
N ASP A 166 28.93 1.09 -8.11
CA ASP A 166 29.04 -0.23 -7.48
C ASP A 166 27.69 -0.57 -6.85
N ALA A 167 27.00 -1.54 -7.44
CA ALA A 167 25.68 -1.97 -7.00
C ALA A 167 25.74 -2.98 -5.83
N THR A 168 26.92 -3.43 -5.40
CA THR A 168 27.05 -4.49 -4.38
C THR A 168 26.37 -4.08 -3.07
N GLY A 169 25.47 -4.91 -2.57
CA GLY A 169 24.70 -4.64 -1.35
C GLY A 169 23.48 -3.74 -1.51
N SER A 170 23.28 -3.12 -2.68
CA SER A 170 22.02 -2.43 -3.01
C SER A 170 20.85 -3.42 -3.06
N MET A 171 19.63 -2.90 -2.99
CA MET A 171 18.41 -3.69 -3.15
C MET A 171 17.98 -3.65 -4.61
N ALA A 172 17.95 -4.81 -5.27
CA ALA A 172 17.42 -4.96 -6.61
C ALA A 172 15.92 -5.29 -6.57
N ILE A 173 15.14 -4.49 -7.29
CA ILE A 173 13.72 -4.73 -7.53
C ILE A 173 13.59 -5.34 -8.92
N LEU A 174 13.16 -6.60 -8.98
CA LEU A 174 13.29 -7.47 -10.13
C LEU A 174 11.90 -7.83 -10.66
N ASN A 175 11.39 -7.13 -11.68
CA ASN A 175 10.19 -7.56 -12.40
C ASN A 175 10.59 -8.60 -13.44
N ILE A 176 10.71 -9.85 -12.97
CA ILE A 176 11.31 -10.95 -13.74
C ILE A 176 10.39 -12.16 -13.95
N GLY A 177 9.13 -12.01 -13.56
CA GLY A 177 8.08 -13.02 -13.71
C GLY A 177 6.79 -12.44 -14.28
N SER A 178 6.91 -11.49 -15.21
CA SER A 178 5.79 -10.77 -15.82
C SER A 178 4.96 -9.91 -14.84
N TRP A 179 4.05 -10.52 -14.07
CA TRP A 179 3.33 -9.86 -12.95
C TRP A 179 4.00 -10.08 -11.60
N GLN A 180 5.15 -10.73 -11.55
CA GLN A 180 5.86 -11.03 -10.31
C GLN A 180 7.12 -10.16 -10.21
N THR A 181 7.10 -9.19 -9.31
CA THR A 181 8.28 -8.42 -8.92
C THR A 181 8.76 -8.88 -7.55
N TYR A 182 10.05 -9.20 -7.47
CA TYR A 182 10.71 -9.61 -6.23
C TYR A 182 11.82 -8.65 -5.86
N VAL A 183 12.20 -8.67 -4.58
CA VAL A 183 13.26 -7.81 -4.05
C VAL A 183 14.39 -8.69 -3.56
N ARG A 184 15.63 -8.43 -3.99
CA ARG A 184 16.81 -9.18 -3.53
C ARG A 184 18.02 -8.26 -3.37
N PRO A 185 18.87 -8.46 -2.36
CA PRO A 185 20.17 -7.80 -2.32
C PRO A 185 21.02 -8.22 -3.52
N VAL A 186 21.76 -7.27 -4.08
CA VAL A 186 22.82 -7.55 -5.05
C VAL A 186 24.01 -8.17 -4.33
N LEU A 187 24.40 -9.38 -4.73
CA LEU A 187 25.49 -10.14 -4.08
C LEU A 187 26.86 -9.78 -4.65
N THR A 188 26.95 -9.65 -5.98
CA THR A 188 28.18 -9.27 -6.67
C THR A 188 27.85 -8.34 -7.81
N HIS A 189 28.59 -7.24 -7.91
CA HIS A 189 28.67 -6.38 -9.08
C HIS A 189 30.11 -5.87 -9.20
N THR A 190 30.48 -5.34 -10.35
CA THR A 190 31.75 -4.64 -10.55
C THR A 190 31.46 -3.37 -11.33
N SER A 191 31.87 -2.21 -10.82
CA SER A 191 31.73 -0.94 -11.53
C SER A 191 32.28 -1.05 -12.96
N GLY A 192 31.51 -0.60 -13.95
CA GLY A 192 31.85 -0.78 -15.37
C GLY A 192 31.37 -2.10 -15.98
N SER A 193 30.77 -3.00 -15.19
CA SER A 193 30.19 -4.27 -15.68
C SER A 193 28.67 -4.13 -15.88
N PRO A 194 28.10 -4.75 -16.92
CA PRO A 194 26.67 -4.72 -17.17
C PRO A 194 25.89 -5.71 -16.30
N ASP A 195 26.55 -6.55 -15.50
CA ASP A 195 25.92 -7.72 -14.88
C ASP A 195 26.09 -7.79 -13.36
N PHE A 196 25.07 -8.33 -12.69
CA PHE A 196 25.10 -8.55 -11.25
C PHE A 196 24.39 -9.86 -10.85
N THR A 197 24.71 -10.37 -9.67
CA THR A 197 24.10 -11.61 -9.14
C THR A 197 23.22 -11.37 -7.91
N TYR A 198 22.27 -12.28 -7.69
CA TYR A 198 21.36 -12.25 -6.54
C TYR A 198 20.93 -13.67 -6.13
N ASN A 199 20.40 -13.82 -4.91
CA ASN A 199 19.87 -15.12 -4.47
C ASN A 199 18.53 -15.43 -5.17
N HIS A 200 18.53 -16.48 -6.00
CA HIS A 200 17.39 -16.91 -6.80
C HIS A 200 16.47 -17.92 -6.08
N ASP A 201 16.66 -18.17 -4.79
CA ASP A 201 15.68 -18.95 -4.00
C ASP A 201 14.41 -18.12 -3.77
N MET A 202 13.53 -18.16 -4.78
CA MET A 202 12.21 -17.53 -4.78
C MET A 202 11.21 -18.56 -5.31
N ARG A 203 10.17 -18.86 -4.52
CA ARG A 203 9.21 -19.91 -4.84
C ARG A 203 8.28 -19.47 -5.97
N ASN A 204 7.99 -20.38 -6.91
CA ASN A 204 6.96 -20.24 -7.95
C ASN A 204 7.09 -18.99 -8.85
N LEU A 205 8.30 -18.70 -9.36
CA LEU A 205 8.51 -17.66 -10.37
C LEU A 205 8.28 -18.21 -11.79
N GLY A 206 7.42 -17.56 -12.57
CA GLY A 206 7.29 -17.76 -14.01
C GLY A 206 8.39 -17.05 -14.80
N TRP A 207 9.66 -17.44 -14.59
CA TRP A 207 10.81 -16.75 -15.21
C TRP A 207 10.69 -16.75 -16.74
N SER A 208 10.85 -15.56 -17.32
CA SER A 208 10.94 -15.35 -18.75
C SER A 208 11.82 -14.15 -19.01
N VAL A 209 12.96 -14.30 -19.69
CA VAL A 209 13.86 -13.17 -19.99
C VAL A 209 13.16 -12.05 -20.76
N LYS A 210 12.16 -12.40 -21.57
CA LYS A 210 11.40 -11.43 -22.38
C LYS A 210 10.69 -10.40 -21.48
N HIS A 211 11.03 -9.13 -21.66
CA HIS A 211 10.51 -7.99 -20.91
C HIS A 211 10.92 -7.92 -19.43
N ASN A 212 11.95 -8.67 -19.03
CA ASN A 212 12.51 -8.53 -17.70
C ASN A 212 13.14 -7.15 -17.53
N GLN A 213 12.82 -6.52 -16.42
CA GLN A 213 13.27 -5.19 -16.07
C GLN A 213 13.54 -5.11 -14.58
N TYR A 214 14.42 -4.20 -14.20
CA TYR A 214 14.82 -4.01 -12.81
C TYR A 214 15.17 -2.56 -12.51
N TYR A 215 15.26 -2.22 -11.23
CA TYR A 215 16.00 -1.05 -10.77
C TYR A 215 16.69 -1.40 -9.46
N LEU A 216 17.67 -0.59 -9.11
CA LEU A 216 18.47 -0.70 -7.90
C LEU A 216 18.13 0.45 -6.97
N GLU A 217 18.12 0.23 -5.66
CA GLU A 217 17.95 1.29 -4.66
C GLU A 217 18.72 1.00 -3.37
N ALA A 218 18.61 1.90 -2.39
CA ALA A 218 19.08 1.71 -1.03
C ALA A 218 20.61 1.49 -0.94
N SER A 219 21.37 2.29 -1.69
CA SER A 219 22.82 2.39 -1.56
C SER A 219 23.28 3.84 -1.73
N LEU A 220 24.31 4.23 -0.99
CA LEU A 220 24.95 5.55 -1.14
C LEU A 220 25.55 5.76 -2.54
N SER A 221 25.98 4.68 -3.21
CA SER A 221 26.51 4.75 -4.58
C SER A 221 25.48 5.17 -5.63
N LEU A 222 24.19 5.15 -5.27
CA LEU A 222 23.08 5.52 -6.14
C LEU A 222 22.55 6.94 -5.85
N LEU A 223 23.11 7.65 -4.84
CA LEU A 223 22.62 8.97 -4.44
C LEU A 223 23.27 10.05 -5.30
N ASP A 224 22.58 10.50 -6.34
CA ASP A 224 23.14 11.44 -7.30
C ASP A 224 22.17 12.53 -7.81
N ALA A 225 20.87 12.42 -7.50
CA ALA A 225 19.86 13.37 -7.94
C ALA A 225 19.17 14.11 -6.78
N PRO A 226 18.72 15.36 -7.01
CA PRO A 226 17.87 16.05 -6.04
C PRO A 226 16.61 15.26 -5.70
N GLU A 227 16.18 15.36 -4.44
CA GLU A 227 15.06 14.63 -3.84
C GLU A 227 15.31 13.13 -3.57
N GLU A 228 16.53 12.66 -3.82
CA GLU A 228 16.96 11.33 -3.42
C GLU A 228 17.51 11.27 -1.99
N TRP A 229 17.38 10.12 -1.34
CA TRP A 229 17.92 9.87 0.00
C TRP A 229 18.42 8.44 0.20
N PHE A 230 19.38 8.30 1.11
CA PHE A 230 19.91 7.03 1.58
C PHE A 230 20.11 7.08 3.10
N TYR A 231 19.73 6.00 3.79
CA TYR A 231 19.97 5.86 5.22
C TYR A 231 20.87 4.65 5.49
N ASP A 232 22.05 4.92 6.05
CA ASP A 232 22.95 3.88 6.49
C ASP A 232 22.55 3.42 7.89
N LYS A 233 21.88 2.28 7.96
CA LYS A 233 21.44 1.64 9.22
C LYS A 233 22.61 1.31 10.16
N ALA A 234 23.79 0.97 9.62
CA ALA A 234 24.94 0.56 10.43
C ALA A 234 25.58 1.75 11.14
N THR A 235 25.66 2.90 10.46
CA THR A 235 26.25 4.13 11.03
C THR A 235 25.22 5.12 11.57
N LYS A 236 23.92 4.87 11.33
CA LYS A 236 22.80 5.76 11.67
C LYS A 236 22.89 7.14 10.99
N ILE A 237 23.49 7.20 9.81
CA ILE A 237 23.64 8.44 9.05
C ILE A 237 22.60 8.49 7.93
N LEU A 238 21.81 9.56 7.93
CA LEU A 238 20.95 9.93 6.81
C LEU A 238 21.75 10.80 5.83
N TYR A 239 21.66 10.48 4.55
CA TYR A 239 22.17 11.26 3.42
C TYR A 239 21.00 11.61 2.51
N PHE A 240 20.88 12.84 2.05
CA PHE A 240 19.91 13.19 1.01
C PHE A 240 20.32 14.45 0.27
N ILE A 241 19.82 14.62 -0.96
CA ILE A 241 20.09 15.80 -1.79
C ILE A 241 18.83 16.67 -1.79
N PRO A 242 18.81 17.83 -1.12
CA PRO A 242 17.67 18.74 -1.15
C PRO A 242 17.49 19.33 -2.55
N LYS A 243 16.23 19.50 -2.97
CA LYS A 243 15.88 20.11 -4.27
C LYS A 243 16.54 21.48 -4.49
N GLU A 244 16.53 22.31 -3.47
CA GLU A 244 17.03 23.69 -3.51
C GLU A 244 18.52 23.80 -3.19
N GLY A 245 19.24 22.67 -3.00
CA GLY A 245 20.67 22.67 -2.69
C GLY A 245 21.02 23.24 -1.31
N VAL A 246 20.06 23.32 -0.38
CA VAL A 246 20.25 23.82 0.99
C VAL A 246 19.71 22.81 1.99
N CYS A 247 20.51 22.47 3.00
CA CYS A 247 20.05 21.59 4.08
C CYS A 247 18.93 22.26 4.90
N PRO A 248 17.89 21.51 5.31
CA PRO A 248 16.83 22.01 6.18
C PRO A 248 17.38 22.55 7.49
N ASP A 249 16.68 23.49 8.12
CA ASP A 249 16.96 23.89 9.49
C ASP A 249 16.89 22.64 10.39
N PRO A 250 17.96 22.29 11.16
CA PRO A 250 17.95 21.15 12.07
C PRO A 250 16.85 21.21 13.14
N LYS A 251 16.25 22.39 13.39
CA LYS A 251 15.11 22.56 14.30
C LYS A 251 13.76 22.44 13.61
N SER A 252 13.72 22.36 12.29
CA SER A 252 12.47 22.17 11.55
C SER A 252 11.82 20.82 11.88
N THR A 253 10.50 20.74 11.71
CA THR A 253 9.73 19.48 11.81
C THR A 253 9.24 18.98 10.45
N THR A 254 9.68 19.62 9.36
CA THR A 254 9.24 19.37 7.98
C THR A 254 9.87 18.13 7.36
N LEU A 255 11.13 17.83 7.70
CA LEU A 255 11.78 16.58 7.32
C LEU A 255 11.41 15.52 8.35
N ARG A 256 10.81 14.41 7.90
CA ARG A 256 10.24 13.38 8.77
C ARG A 256 10.57 11.99 8.26
N GLY A 257 10.97 11.10 9.16
CA GLY A 257 11.28 9.71 8.85
C GLY A 257 10.16 8.79 9.33
N ARG A 258 9.69 7.88 8.47
CA ARG A 258 8.70 6.85 8.83
C ARG A 258 9.35 5.77 9.70
N THR A 259 8.75 5.49 10.84
CA THR A 259 9.23 4.53 11.85
C THR A 259 8.20 3.44 12.20
N ILE A 260 6.93 3.61 11.82
CA ILE A 260 5.88 2.61 12.03
C ILE A 260 5.10 2.30 10.75
N ASP A 261 4.64 1.05 10.61
CA ASP A 261 3.76 0.65 9.52
C ASP A 261 2.31 0.98 9.82
N TYR A 262 1.79 0.39 10.90
CA TYR A 262 0.40 0.46 11.31
C TYR A 262 0.22 1.50 12.40
N GLY A 263 -0.60 2.52 12.16
CA GLY A 263 -1.07 3.42 13.21
C GLY A 263 -2.20 2.78 14.03
N LEU A 264 -2.97 1.88 13.43
CA LEU A 264 -4.16 1.29 14.05
C LEU A 264 -4.25 -0.23 13.82
N VAL A 265 -4.47 -0.95 14.91
CA VAL A 265 -4.73 -2.39 14.93
C VAL A 265 -6.17 -2.63 15.38
N ILE A 266 -6.98 -3.25 14.51
CA ILE A 266 -8.36 -3.63 14.77
C ILE A 266 -8.41 -5.15 14.94
N LYS A 267 -8.30 -5.61 16.19
CA LYS A 267 -8.28 -7.04 16.50
C LYS A 267 -9.55 -7.46 17.24
N ASP A 268 -10.16 -8.56 16.80
CA ASP A 268 -11.34 -9.15 17.47
C ASP A 268 -12.44 -8.14 17.85
N THR A 269 -12.68 -7.14 17.02
CA THR A 269 -13.55 -5.98 17.28
C THR A 269 -14.83 -6.07 16.47
N THR A 270 -15.97 -5.65 17.03
CA THR A 270 -17.23 -5.59 16.26
C THR A 270 -17.95 -4.26 16.43
N TRP A 271 -18.62 -3.79 15.38
CA TRP A 271 -19.39 -2.53 15.35
C TRP A 271 -18.54 -1.32 15.74
N LEU A 272 -17.56 -1.00 14.89
CA LEU A 272 -16.63 0.12 15.06
C LEU A 272 -16.68 1.00 13.81
N LYS A 273 -16.91 2.30 14.00
CA LYS A 273 -16.74 3.32 12.95
C LYS A 273 -15.49 4.14 13.21
N ILE A 274 -14.64 4.27 12.19
CA ILE A 274 -13.47 5.16 12.19
C ILE A 274 -13.68 6.21 11.12
N SER A 275 -13.60 7.49 11.49
CA SER A 275 -13.98 8.55 10.55
C SER A 275 -13.27 9.89 10.70
N ASN A 276 -13.24 10.67 9.61
CA ASN A 276 -12.78 12.06 9.59
C ASN A 276 -11.36 12.28 10.14
N MET A 277 -10.36 11.60 9.56
CA MET A 277 -8.94 11.78 9.92
C MET A 277 -8.02 11.53 8.74
N THR A 278 -6.75 11.89 8.89
CA THR A 278 -5.67 11.58 7.94
C THR A 278 -4.73 10.57 8.57
N PHE A 279 -4.37 9.52 7.86
CA PHE A 279 -3.22 8.66 8.15
C PHE A 279 -2.08 9.09 7.22
N LEU A 280 -1.01 9.65 7.77
CA LEU A 280 0.19 10.02 7.04
C LEU A 280 1.28 8.98 7.33
N ALA A 281 1.83 8.36 6.28
CA ALA A 281 2.86 7.33 6.39
C ALA A 281 2.50 6.20 7.38
N ALA A 282 1.21 5.90 7.54
CA ALA A 282 0.68 4.89 8.45
C ALA A 282 -0.57 4.25 7.84
N ASN A 283 -0.88 3.01 8.25
CA ASN A 283 -2.06 2.30 7.77
C ASN A 283 -2.75 1.47 8.88
N ILE A 284 -3.77 0.69 8.49
CA ILE A 284 -4.62 -0.08 9.40
C ILE A 284 -4.41 -1.57 9.18
N ASN A 285 -4.32 -2.33 10.28
CA ASN A 285 -4.34 -3.79 10.27
C ASN A 285 -5.52 -4.34 11.06
N GLY A 286 -6.57 -4.76 10.35
CA GLY A 286 -7.75 -5.41 10.87
C GLY A 286 -7.71 -6.92 10.66
N TYR A 287 -7.81 -7.71 11.73
CA TYR A 287 -7.85 -9.17 11.64
C TYR A 287 -8.42 -9.81 12.92
N SER A 288 -8.76 -11.10 12.83
CA SER A 288 -9.12 -11.88 14.02
C SER A 288 -7.94 -12.70 14.55
N THR A 289 -7.86 -12.87 15.87
CA THR A 289 -6.92 -13.80 16.49
C THR A 289 -7.09 -15.22 15.93
N ALA A 290 -8.32 -15.62 15.65
CA ALA A 290 -8.62 -16.90 15.02
C ALA A 290 -8.00 -17.06 13.62
N TRP A 291 -8.00 -16.00 12.80
CA TRP A 291 -7.33 -15.98 11.51
C TRP A 291 -5.82 -16.05 11.66
N ALA A 292 -5.23 -15.17 12.50
CA ALA A 292 -3.78 -15.09 12.68
C ALA A 292 -3.17 -16.41 13.19
N ASN A 293 -3.91 -17.16 14.01
CA ASN A 293 -3.47 -18.44 14.57
C ASN A 293 -3.90 -19.67 13.74
N LYS A 294 -4.28 -19.48 12.46
CA LYS A 294 -4.70 -20.57 11.55
C LYS A 294 -5.78 -21.48 12.17
N GLY A 295 -6.69 -20.89 12.95
CA GLY A 295 -7.79 -21.59 13.62
C GLY A 295 -7.47 -22.31 14.92
N ALA A 296 -6.23 -22.19 15.46
CA ALA A 296 -5.88 -22.75 16.76
C ALA A 296 -6.66 -22.10 17.92
N ILE A 297 -6.94 -20.80 17.79
CA ILE A 297 -7.86 -20.06 18.67
C ILE A 297 -9.17 -19.88 17.90
N LYS A 298 -10.29 -20.27 18.52
CA LYS A 298 -11.63 -20.15 17.92
C LYS A 298 -12.43 -19.09 18.64
N ASN A 299 -13.51 -18.66 18.01
CA ASN A 299 -14.53 -17.79 18.61
C ASN A 299 -14.14 -16.30 18.71
N THR A 300 -13.25 -15.83 17.85
CA THR A 300 -12.96 -14.41 17.68
C THR A 300 -13.18 -13.98 16.22
N ARG A 301 -13.54 -12.72 15.97
CA ARG A 301 -13.77 -12.18 14.62
C ARG A 301 -13.68 -10.64 14.64
N ILE A 302 -13.42 -10.05 13.47
CA ILE A 302 -13.83 -8.67 13.21
C ILE A 302 -15.12 -8.66 12.38
N ASN A 303 -16.05 -7.75 12.65
CA ASN A 303 -17.33 -7.66 11.93
C ASN A 303 -17.96 -6.27 12.11
N GLU A 304 -18.57 -5.71 11.07
CA GLU A 304 -19.18 -4.37 11.09
C GLU A 304 -18.12 -3.31 11.43
N ILE A 305 -17.07 -3.29 10.60
CA ILE A 305 -16.00 -2.29 10.66
C ILE A 305 -16.25 -1.28 9.54
N HIS A 306 -16.40 -0.01 9.89
CA HIS A 306 -16.77 1.04 8.96
C HIS A 306 -15.67 2.11 8.93
N LEU A 307 -14.98 2.22 7.80
CA LEU A 307 -14.04 3.30 7.53
C LEU A 307 -14.74 4.35 6.66
N ASP A 308 -14.81 5.59 7.13
CA ASP A 308 -15.56 6.67 6.47
C ASP A 308 -14.75 7.97 6.43
N SER A 309 -14.57 8.55 5.24
CA SER A 309 -13.97 9.87 5.09
C SER A 309 -12.52 9.96 5.63
N LEU A 310 -11.75 8.88 5.46
CA LEU A 310 -10.34 8.78 5.83
C LEU A 310 -9.42 9.16 4.67
N LYS A 311 -8.32 9.83 4.96
CA LYS A 311 -7.27 10.13 3.97
C LYS A 311 -6.00 9.35 4.30
N PHE A 312 -5.58 8.44 3.45
CA PHE A 312 -4.32 7.71 3.57
C PHE A 312 -3.31 8.29 2.59
N LYS A 313 -2.26 8.93 3.12
CA LYS A 313 -1.12 9.43 2.33
C LYS A 313 0.12 8.60 2.67
N PHE A 314 0.72 7.97 1.67
CA PHE A 314 1.82 7.01 1.82
C PHE A 314 1.53 5.86 2.79
N PRO A 315 0.34 5.22 2.74
CA PRO A 315 -0.02 4.23 3.76
C PRO A 315 0.93 3.03 3.79
N SER A 316 1.64 2.74 2.71
CA SER A 316 2.51 1.56 2.58
C SER A 316 3.89 1.98 2.07
N SER A 317 4.95 1.50 2.71
CA SER A 317 6.35 1.68 2.30
C SER A 317 7.09 0.38 2.55
N SER A 318 8.09 0.10 1.73
CA SER A 318 8.94 -1.07 1.96
C SER A 318 9.98 -0.80 3.04
N HIS A 319 10.56 -1.88 3.55
CA HIS A 319 11.67 -1.80 4.51
C HIS A 319 13.01 -2.04 3.81
N ARG A 320 13.09 -1.79 2.49
CA ARG A 320 14.28 -2.05 1.66
C ARG A 320 15.47 -1.20 2.06
N MET A 321 15.24 0.05 2.47
CA MET A 321 16.28 0.90 3.06
C MET A 321 16.91 0.29 4.34
N LEU A 322 16.17 -0.60 5.02
CA LEU A 322 16.65 -1.32 6.21
C LEU A 322 17.19 -2.73 5.88
N GLY A 323 17.32 -3.06 4.59
CA GLY A 323 17.81 -4.35 4.07
C GLY A 323 16.76 -5.45 4.00
N SER A 324 15.47 -5.15 4.18
CA SER A 324 14.42 -6.17 4.10
C SER A 324 14.00 -6.47 2.67
N THR A 325 13.75 -7.74 2.37
CA THR A 325 13.13 -8.22 1.13
C THR A 325 11.63 -8.48 1.26
N ASP A 326 11.06 -8.24 2.44
CA ASP A 326 9.65 -8.51 2.72
C ASP A 326 8.73 -7.57 1.94
N GLU A 327 7.47 -7.98 1.81
CA GLU A 327 6.44 -7.12 1.23
C GLU A 327 6.22 -5.85 2.08
N PRO A 328 5.96 -4.70 1.44
CA PRO A 328 5.54 -3.51 2.16
C PRO A 328 4.18 -3.78 2.81
N LYS A 329 4.02 -3.41 4.08
CA LYS A 329 2.77 -3.61 4.80
C LYS A 329 1.69 -2.68 4.22
N TYR A 330 0.49 -3.20 4.00
CA TYR A 330 -0.63 -2.49 3.38
C TYR A 330 -1.84 -2.38 4.30
N THR A 331 -2.78 -1.50 3.95
CA THR A 331 -4.08 -1.43 4.65
C THR A 331 -4.79 -2.76 4.48
N ARG A 332 -5.04 -3.45 5.60
CA ARG A 332 -5.57 -4.81 5.58
C ARG A 332 -6.79 -4.93 6.47
N LEU A 333 -7.88 -5.52 5.96
CA LEU A 333 -9.12 -5.78 6.70
C LEU A 333 -9.58 -7.22 6.46
N ILE A 334 -9.07 -8.17 7.24
CA ILE A 334 -9.41 -9.59 7.14
C ILE A 334 -10.52 -9.93 8.13
N SER A 335 -11.76 -9.90 7.66
CA SER A 335 -12.94 -10.27 8.45
C SER A 335 -13.34 -11.73 8.33
N MET A 336 -12.42 -12.60 7.87
CA MET A 336 -12.58 -14.05 7.96
C MET A 336 -12.05 -14.58 9.30
N ALA A 337 -12.74 -15.56 9.88
CA ALA A 337 -12.35 -16.18 11.14
C ALA A 337 -12.79 -17.65 11.26
N HIS A 338 -12.16 -18.38 12.18
CA HIS A 338 -12.59 -19.71 12.60
C HIS A 338 -13.45 -19.64 13.87
N TYR A 339 -14.71 -20.11 13.80
CA TYR A 339 -15.68 -20.09 14.89
C TYR A 339 -16.35 -21.45 15.02
N ARG A 340 -16.30 -22.06 16.21
CA ARG A 340 -16.93 -23.37 16.50
C ARG A 340 -16.75 -24.43 15.41
N GLY A 341 -15.55 -24.53 14.82
CA GLY A 341 -15.25 -25.51 13.76
C GLY A 341 -15.68 -25.12 12.34
N SER A 342 -16.27 -23.95 12.16
CA SER A 342 -16.65 -23.38 10.85
C SER A 342 -15.84 -22.13 10.52
N LYS A 343 -15.78 -21.78 9.23
CA LYS A 343 -15.32 -20.45 8.79
C LYS A 343 -16.50 -19.50 8.84
N VAL A 344 -16.33 -18.33 9.45
CA VAL A 344 -17.31 -17.23 9.45
C VAL A 344 -16.65 -16.01 8.86
N ARG A 345 -17.46 -15.19 8.21
CA ARG A 345 -17.02 -13.94 7.60
C ARG A 345 -17.83 -12.81 8.21
N GLY A 346 -17.14 -11.74 8.54
CA GLY A 346 -17.75 -10.48 8.90
C GLY A 346 -17.89 -9.57 7.69
N HIS A 347 -18.41 -8.38 7.97
CA HIS A 347 -18.58 -7.29 7.01
C HIS A 347 -17.60 -6.16 7.32
N VAL A 348 -16.99 -5.59 6.28
CA VAL A 348 -16.30 -4.31 6.35
C VAL A 348 -16.79 -3.36 5.27
N SER A 349 -16.82 -2.07 5.58
CA SER A 349 -17.12 -1.01 4.62
C SER A 349 -16.01 0.04 4.62
N VAL A 350 -15.62 0.47 3.42
CA VAL A 350 -14.64 1.53 3.19
C VAL A 350 -15.28 2.52 2.24
N VAL A 351 -15.62 3.70 2.77
CA VAL A 351 -16.46 4.68 2.09
C VAL A 351 -15.85 6.08 2.17
N ASN A 352 -15.94 6.87 1.10
CA ASN A 352 -15.45 8.25 1.05
C ASN A 352 -13.95 8.40 1.40
N CYS A 353 -13.16 7.35 1.23
CA CYS A 353 -11.76 7.34 1.61
C CYS A 353 -10.85 7.69 0.43
N THR A 354 -9.67 8.21 0.72
CA THR A 354 -8.59 8.46 -0.25
C THR A 354 -7.38 7.61 0.09
N PHE A 355 -6.76 6.99 -0.91
CA PHE A 355 -5.49 6.27 -0.80
C PHE A 355 -4.52 6.76 -1.86
N GLU A 356 -3.41 7.34 -1.41
CA GLU A 356 -2.40 7.91 -2.29
C GLU A 356 -0.99 7.45 -1.90
N GLY A 357 -0.20 7.03 -2.89
CA GLY A 357 1.23 6.79 -2.70
C GLY A 357 1.60 5.52 -1.96
N SER A 358 0.80 4.45 -2.02
CA SER A 358 1.19 3.17 -1.41
C SER A 358 2.26 2.44 -2.26
N GLU A 359 3.30 1.87 -1.63
CA GLU A 359 4.21 0.93 -2.31
C GLU A 359 3.56 -0.42 -2.56
N GLY A 360 2.86 -0.96 -1.56
CA GLY A 360 2.04 -2.16 -1.68
C GLY A 360 0.61 -1.87 -2.12
N SER A 361 -0.26 -2.88 -2.05
CA SER A 361 -1.70 -2.72 -2.30
C SER A 361 -2.29 -1.61 -1.42
N ALA A 362 -3.21 -0.82 -1.96
CA ALA A 362 -3.82 0.25 -1.18
C ALA A 362 -4.80 -0.30 -0.12
N LEU A 363 -5.57 -1.33 -0.51
CA LEU A 363 -6.53 -2.01 0.35
C LEU A 363 -6.62 -3.50 0.03
N VAL A 364 -6.33 -4.35 1.01
CA VAL A 364 -6.60 -5.80 0.98
C VAL A 364 -7.71 -6.14 1.96
N HIS A 365 -8.75 -6.82 1.49
CA HIS A 365 -9.89 -7.17 2.33
C HIS A 365 -10.41 -8.59 2.08
N ASP A 366 -10.94 -9.19 3.14
CA ASP A 366 -11.64 -10.49 3.12
C ASP A 366 -12.86 -10.36 4.03
N GLY A 367 -13.94 -11.07 3.71
CA GLY A 367 -15.22 -10.94 4.38
C GLY A 367 -16.37 -11.41 3.50
N ILE A 368 -17.58 -11.08 3.93
CA ILE A 368 -18.80 -11.27 3.16
C ILE A 368 -19.55 -9.95 3.07
N ASN A 369 -20.12 -9.66 1.90
CA ASN A 369 -20.86 -8.44 1.63
C ASN A 369 -20.03 -7.17 1.84
N ASN A 370 -18.70 -7.22 1.72
CA ASN A 370 -17.85 -6.04 1.91
C ASN A 370 -18.25 -4.90 0.96
N TYR A 371 -18.24 -3.67 1.44
CA TYR A 371 -18.72 -2.50 0.68
C TYR A 371 -17.59 -1.49 0.47
N ILE A 372 -17.02 -1.47 -0.74
CA ILE A 372 -15.92 -0.57 -1.11
C ILE A 372 -16.49 0.48 -2.07
N HIS A 373 -16.81 1.66 -1.53
CA HIS A 373 -17.66 2.61 -2.24
C HIS A 373 -17.20 4.06 -2.18
N ASN A 374 -17.30 4.78 -3.30
CA ASN A 374 -17.02 6.22 -3.37
C ASN A 374 -15.63 6.59 -2.82
N ASN A 375 -14.60 5.80 -3.16
CA ASN A 375 -13.22 6.05 -2.75
C ASN A 375 -12.36 6.56 -3.92
N PHE A 376 -11.27 7.24 -3.59
CA PHE A 376 -10.26 7.70 -4.54
C PHE A 376 -8.93 7.00 -4.30
N PHE A 377 -8.36 6.36 -5.33
CA PHE A 377 -7.08 5.68 -5.27
C PHE A 377 -6.14 6.23 -6.35
N ALA A 378 -5.08 6.92 -5.96
CA ALA A 378 -4.13 7.51 -6.90
C ALA A 378 -2.68 7.14 -6.62
N TYR A 379 -1.91 6.90 -7.69
CA TYR A 379 -0.46 6.72 -7.58
C TYR A 379 -0.06 5.65 -6.55
N ASN A 380 -0.74 4.50 -6.56
CA ASN A 380 -0.45 3.36 -5.71
C ASN A 380 0.28 2.27 -6.49
N ILE A 381 1.04 1.43 -5.78
CA ILE A 381 1.82 0.30 -6.28
C ILE A 381 2.85 0.75 -7.34
N PHE A 382 3.81 1.59 -6.95
CA PHE A 382 4.90 2.00 -7.86
C PHE A 382 6.04 0.98 -7.98
N THR A 383 6.14 0.00 -7.09
CA THR A 383 7.18 -1.04 -7.13
C THR A 383 6.73 -2.31 -7.86
N GLY A 384 5.42 -2.60 -7.82
CA GLY A 384 4.87 -3.85 -8.35
C GLY A 384 5.26 -5.10 -7.54
N GLN A 385 5.85 -4.95 -6.35
CA GLN A 385 6.25 -6.08 -5.50
C GLN A 385 5.04 -6.97 -5.18
N ILE A 386 5.17 -8.27 -5.41
CA ILE A 386 4.07 -9.22 -5.22
C ILE A 386 3.83 -9.51 -3.74
N ILE A 387 2.58 -9.84 -3.40
CA ILE A 387 2.17 -10.33 -2.08
C ILE A 387 2.68 -11.76 -1.90
N ASP A 388 3.48 -12.05 -0.86
CA ASP A 388 4.08 -13.38 -0.67
C ASP A 388 2.99 -14.45 -0.40
N GLY A 389 3.11 -15.60 -1.06
CA GLY A 389 2.14 -16.69 -1.01
C GLY A 389 0.96 -16.60 -2.00
N GLU A 390 0.78 -15.47 -2.69
CA GLU A 390 -0.13 -15.37 -3.82
C GLU A 390 0.61 -15.60 -5.15
N VAL A 391 0.23 -16.66 -5.86
CA VAL A 391 0.77 -16.98 -7.20
C VAL A 391 0.26 -15.99 -8.27
N THR A 392 -0.68 -15.13 -7.89
CA THR A 392 -1.43 -14.21 -8.75
C THR A 392 -1.16 -12.78 -8.31
N GLY A 393 -1.10 -11.81 -9.24
CA GLY A 393 -0.75 -10.41 -8.95
C GLY A 393 -1.59 -9.72 -7.86
N GLY A 394 -1.11 -8.57 -7.39
CA GLY A 394 -1.76 -7.77 -6.35
C GLY A 394 -2.57 -6.60 -6.95
N GLY A 395 -3.84 -6.49 -6.56
CA GLY A 395 -4.71 -5.37 -6.93
C GLY A 395 -4.52 -4.13 -6.06
N VAL A 396 -4.72 -2.92 -6.60
CA VAL A 396 -4.86 -1.69 -5.79
C VAL A 396 -5.97 -1.89 -4.75
N ILE A 397 -7.09 -2.43 -5.20
CA ILE A 397 -8.16 -3.01 -4.37
C ILE A 397 -8.10 -4.52 -4.55
N HIS A 398 -7.78 -5.24 -3.47
CA HIS A 398 -7.68 -6.70 -3.47
C HIS A 398 -8.76 -7.31 -2.57
N GLY A 399 -9.76 -7.93 -3.19
CA GLY A 399 -10.81 -8.70 -2.54
C GLY A 399 -10.52 -10.20 -2.51
N ASN A 400 -10.56 -10.79 -1.31
CA ASN A 400 -10.46 -12.24 -1.09
C ASN A 400 -11.78 -12.86 -0.58
N GLY A 401 -12.79 -12.00 -0.38
CA GLY A 401 -14.08 -12.34 0.23
C GLY A 401 -15.11 -12.92 -0.74
N TYR A 402 -16.38 -12.76 -0.36
CA TYR A 402 -17.57 -13.19 -1.10
C TYR A 402 -18.59 -12.06 -1.15
N GLU A 403 -19.31 -11.95 -2.27
CA GLU A 403 -20.48 -11.05 -2.41
C GLU A 403 -20.15 -9.57 -2.15
N GLU A 404 -18.90 -9.17 -2.33
CA GLU A 404 -18.51 -7.77 -2.14
C GLU A 404 -19.07 -6.88 -3.26
N ILE A 405 -19.25 -5.61 -2.93
CA ILE A 405 -19.65 -4.58 -3.88
C ILE A 405 -18.54 -3.54 -3.93
N VAL A 406 -17.85 -3.49 -5.07
CA VAL A 406 -16.84 -2.47 -5.38
C VAL A 406 -17.47 -1.49 -6.35
N SER A 407 -17.86 -0.31 -5.87
CA SER A 407 -18.64 0.62 -6.69
C SER A 407 -18.35 2.10 -6.54
N GLN A 408 -18.48 2.87 -7.62
CA GLN A 408 -18.27 4.32 -7.61
C GLN A 408 -16.88 4.74 -7.11
N ASN A 409 -15.88 3.88 -7.24
CA ASN A 409 -14.51 4.25 -6.92
C ASN A 409 -13.83 4.88 -8.14
N THR A 410 -12.92 5.81 -7.89
CA THR A 410 -12.05 6.40 -8.92
C THR A 410 -10.62 5.91 -8.69
N LEU A 411 -10.01 5.29 -9.70
CA LEU A 411 -8.64 4.79 -9.69
C LEU A 411 -7.83 5.53 -10.76
N MET A 412 -6.76 6.21 -10.35
CA MET A 412 -5.98 7.10 -11.22
C MET A 412 -4.48 6.78 -11.17
N TYR A 413 -3.88 6.49 -12.32
CA TYR A 413 -2.42 6.34 -12.50
C TYR A 413 -1.74 5.39 -11.49
N ASN A 414 -2.42 4.30 -11.11
CA ASN A 414 -1.84 3.26 -10.26
C ASN A 414 -0.96 2.30 -11.08
N GLY A 415 0.18 1.87 -10.52
CA GLY A 415 1.24 1.14 -11.24
C GLY A 415 1.18 -0.39 -11.17
N GLY A 416 0.42 -0.94 -10.22
CA GLY A 416 0.32 -2.39 -10.01
C GLY A 416 -0.30 -3.11 -11.20
N SER A 417 -0.07 -4.43 -11.32
CA SER A 417 -0.58 -5.27 -12.40
C SER A 417 -2.10 -5.24 -12.49
N GLU A 418 -2.78 -5.05 -11.36
CA GLU A 418 -4.22 -5.11 -11.27
C GLU A 418 -4.76 -3.88 -10.54
N GLY A 419 -5.83 -3.28 -11.05
CA GLY A 419 -6.49 -2.15 -10.39
C GLY A 419 -7.48 -2.66 -9.35
N ILE A 420 -8.53 -3.32 -9.82
CA ILE A 420 -9.51 -4.03 -8.99
C ILE A 420 -9.34 -5.51 -9.25
N ARG A 421 -9.05 -6.25 -8.18
CA ARG A 421 -9.05 -7.71 -8.15
C ARG A 421 -10.16 -8.16 -7.20
N PRO A 422 -11.35 -8.53 -7.71
CA PRO A 422 -12.47 -8.85 -6.85
C PRO A 422 -12.37 -10.27 -6.27
N GLY A 423 -13.01 -10.44 -5.12
CA GLY A 423 -13.29 -11.73 -4.51
C GLY A 423 -14.38 -12.51 -5.25
N HIS A 424 -14.94 -13.51 -4.60
CA HIS A 424 -15.91 -14.43 -5.20
C HIS A 424 -17.30 -13.80 -5.31
N THR A 425 -18.03 -14.09 -6.41
CA THR A 425 -19.42 -13.64 -6.63
C THR A 425 -19.63 -12.14 -6.44
N SER A 426 -18.61 -11.35 -6.78
CA SER A 426 -18.55 -9.91 -6.50
C SER A 426 -19.31 -9.09 -7.52
N THR A 427 -19.81 -7.92 -7.11
CA THR A 427 -20.33 -6.90 -8.01
C THR A 427 -19.34 -5.75 -8.13
N VAL A 428 -18.77 -5.55 -9.31
CA VAL A 428 -17.87 -4.42 -9.62
C VAL A 428 -18.57 -3.50 -10.61
N LYS A 429 -19.00 -2.32 -10.15
CA LYS A 429 -19.81 -1.43 -10.99
C LYS A 429 -19.58 0.06 -10.79
N LEU A 430 -19.78 0.84 -11.85
CA LEU A 430 -19.72 2.31 -11.79
C LEU A 430 -18.36 2.85 -11.32
N ASN A 431 -17.28 2.08 -11.44
CA ASN A 431 -15.95 2.57 -11.13
C ASN A 431 -15.36 3.30 -12.34
N HIS A 432 -14.58 4.34 -12.07
CA HIS A 432 -13.83 5.10 -13.08
C HIS A 432 -12.34 4.78 -12.92
N MET A 433 -11.70 4.32 -13.99
CA MET A 433 -10.29 3.93 -13.99
C MET A 433 -9.57 4.59 -15.16
N VAL A 434 -8.57 5.40 -14.86
CA VAL A 434 -7.78 6.15 -15.84
C VAL A 434 -6.29 5.94 -15.61
N GLY A 435 -5.53 5.72 -16.68
CA GLY A 435 -4.06 5.67 -16.59
C GLY A 435 -3.52 4.46 -15.81
N HIS A 436 -4.34 3.46 -15.52
CA HIS A 436 -3.90 2.28 -14.78
C HIS A 436 -2.84 1.51 -15.58
N CYS A 437 -1.77 1.08 -14.92
CA CYS A 437 -0.59 0.47 -15.55
C CYS A 437 0.14 1.37 -16.58
N ALA A 438 -0.09 2.70 -16.59
CA ALA A 438 0.40 3.59 -17.65
C ALA A 438 1.90 3.44 -17.96
N GLY A 439 2.74 3.33 -16.94
CA GLY A 439 4.18 3.19 -17.16
C GLY A 439 4.73 1.78 -17.01
N LYS A 440 3.87 0.74 -17.08
CA LYS A 440 4.30 -0.67 -17.29
C LYS A 440 5.32 -1.22 -16.28
N ASN A 441 5.21 -0.86 -15.00
CA ASN A 441 6.01 -1.43 -13.90
C ASN A 441 6.00 -2.97 -13.86
N GLN A 442 4.91 -3.57 -14.34
CA GLN A 442 4.76 -5.01 -14.53
C GLN A 442 4.24 -5.27 -15.93
N ASN A 443 4.58 -6.41 -16.53
CA ASN A 443 4.25 -6.72 -17.92
C ASN A 443 2.79 -7.16 -18.09
N ASP A 444 2.34 -8.10 -17.26
CA ASP A 444 0.98 -8.60 -17.29
C ASP A 444 0.03 -7.80 -16.37
N GLY A 445 -1.26 -7.79 -16.68
CA GLY A 445 -2.24 -7.06 -15.89
C GLY A 445 -3.48 -6.56 -16.62
N SER A 446 -4.44 -6.06 -15.85
CA SER A 446 -5.62 -5.36 -16.35
C SER A 446 -6.20 -4.41 -15.30
N ALA A 447 -6.99 -3.42 -15.72
CA ALA A 447 -7.60 -2.50 -14.76
C ALA A 447 -8.59 -3.22 -13.83
N ILE A 448 -9.41 -4.13 -14.36
CA ILE A 448 -10.24 -5.05 -13.57
C ILE A 448 -9.85 -6.49 -13.94
N GLN A 449 -9.18 -7.15 -13.01
CA GLN A 449 -8.72 -8.52 -13.16
C GLN A 449 -9.62 -9.47 -12.37
N VAL A 450 -10.43 -10.28 -13.06
CA VAL A 450 -11.26 -11.30 -12.41
C VAL A 450 -10.50 -12.64 -12.38
N PRO A 451 -9.94 -13.03 -11.22
CA PRO A 451 -9.16 -14.24 -11.14
C PRO A 451 -10.02 -15.49 -11.32
N ARG A 452 -9.41 -16.58 -11.77
CA ARG A 452 -10.10 -17.85 -12.07
C ARG A 452 -11.14 -18.28 -11.02
N ARG A 453 -10.81 -18.17 -9.73
CA ARG A 453 -11.69 -18.60 -8.64
C ARG A 453 -12.87 -17.65 -8.39
N ALA A 454 -12.78 -16.40 -8.85
CA ALA A 454 -13.78 -15.36 -8.63
C ALA A 454 -14.79 -15.22 -9.79
N GLN A 455 -14.57 -15.87 -10.94
CA GLN A 455 -15.36 -15.63 -12.15
C GLN A 455 -16.83 -16.04 -12.01
N THR A 456 -17.09 -17.18 -11.37
CA THR A 456 -18.45 -17.69 -11.19
C THR A 456 -19.27 -16.69 -10.35
N GLY A 457 -20.34 -16.17 -10.96
CA GLY A 457 -21.25 -15.21 -10.33
C GLY A 457 -20.71 -13.79 -10.19
N ALA A 458 -19.55 -13.46 -10.78
CA ALA A 458 -19.07 -12.08 -10.83
C ALA A 458 -19.96 -11.23 -11.75
N ASN A 459 -20.36 -10.04 -11.28
CA ASN A 459 -21.08 -9.04 -12.05
C ASN A 459 -20.20 -7.81 -12.27
N ILE A 460 -19.65 -7.70 -13.47
CA ILE A 460 -18.83 -6.56 -13.89
C ILE A 460 -19.66 -5.71 -14.84
N SER A 461 -20.09 -4.51 -14.44
CA SER A 461 -20.98 -3.68 -15.26
C SER A 461 -20.77 -2.18 -15.08
N HIS A 462 -20.95 -1.40 -16.14
CA HIS A 462 -20.89 0.07 -16.10
C HIS A 462 -19.59 0.66 -15.52
N ASN A 463 -18.45 -0.03 -15.63
CA ASN A 463 -17.16 0.54 -15.28
C ASN A 463 -16.61 1.31 -16.49
N TRP A 464 -16.02 2.47 -16.24
CA TRP A 464 -15.36 3.27 -17.26
C TRP A 464 -13.84 3.12 -17.12
N VAL A 465 -13.22 2.38 -18.03
CA VAL A 465 -11.78 2.14 -18.05
C VAL A 465 -11.19 2.73 -19.31
N HIS A 466 -10.20 3.62 -19.19
CA HIS A 466 -9.53 4.25 -20.33
C HIS A 466 -8.07 4.63 -20.01
N ASP A 467 -7.34 5.02 -21.06
CA ASP A 467 -5.93 5.45 -21.01
C ASP A 467 -4.97 4.47 -20.33
N SER A 468 -5.26 3.17 -20.43
CA SER A 468 -4.38 2.10 -20.00
C SER A 468 -3.67 1.48 -21.21
N PRO A 469 -2.35 1.17 -21.14
CA PRO A 469 -1.65 0.43 -22.17
C PRO A 469 -1.97 -1.08 -22.13
N LYS A 470 -2.70 -1.55 -21.10
CA LYS A 470 -3.09 -2.94 -20.89
C LYS A 470 -4.59 -3.14 -21.08
N HIS A 471 -5.06 -4.37 -20.88
CA HIS A 471 -6.47 -4.70 -20.94
C HIS A 471 -7.29 -3.91 -19.91
N GLY A 472 -8.48 -3.44 -20.30
CA GLY A 472 -9.36 -2.76 -19.38
C GLY A 472 -10.00 -3.71 -18.36
N ILE A 473 -10.61 -4.79 -18.85
CA ILE A 473 -11.25 -5.82 -18.04
C ILE A 473 -10.79 -7.18 -18.56
N ARG A 474 -10.30 -8.05 -17.67
CA ARG A 474 -9.81 -9.39 -18.03
C ARG A 474 -10.31 -10.44 -17.05
N PHE A 475 -10.69 -11.59 -17.60
CA PHE A 475 -10.96 -12.82 -16.86
C PHE A 475 -9.81 -13.80 -17.14
N ASP A 476 -9.18 -14.37 -16.12
CA ASP A 476 -8.11 -15.35 -16.30
C ASP A 476 -8.57 -16.62 -17.04
N SER A 477 -7.67 -17.28 -17.78
CA SER A 477 -8.04 -18.49 -18.53
C SER A 477 -8.54 -19.63 -17.61
N PRO A 478 -9.61 -20.35 -18.01
CA PRO A 478 -10.06 -21.54 -17.30
C PRO A 478 -9.05 -22.68 -17.51
N HIS A 479 -8.69 -23.39 -16.43
CA HIS A 479 -7.98 -24.67 -16.54
C HIS A 479 -9.02 -25.79 -16.52
N PRO A 480 -8.97 -26.81 -17.41
CA PRO A 480 -9.89 -27.93 -17.31
C PRO A 480 -9.72 -28.61 -15.96
N LEU A 481 -10.76 -28.57 -15.12
CA LEU A 481 -10.82 -29.42 -13.94
C LEU A 481 -10.91 -30.87 -14.43
N ASN A 482 -9.81 -31.62 -14.31
CA ASN A 482 -9.80 -33.08 -14.45
C ASN A 482 -10.42 -33.63 -15.76
N GLY A 483 -10.03 -33.11 -16.92
CA GLY A 483 -10.37 -33.73 -18.22
C GLY A 483 -11.86 -33.76 -18.57
N ARG A 484 -12.72 -33.01 -17.88
CA ARG A 484 -14.09 -32.76 -18.32
C ARG A 484 -14.11 -31.55 -19.23
N LYS A 485 -14.75 -31.70 -20.40
CA LYS A 485 -15.17 -30.55 -21.22
C LYS A 485 -16.12 -29.72 -20.35
N GLU A 486 -15.78 -28.46 -20.10
CA GLU A 486 -16.69 -27.54 -19.44
C GLU A 486 -17.85 -27.21 -20.39
N GLU A 487 -19.07 -27.22 -19.86
CA GLU A 487 -20.24 -26.63 -20.50
C GLU A 487 -20.07 -25.10 -20.52
N PRO A 488 -20.64 -24.40 -21.52
CA PRO A 488 -20.49 -22.95 -21.65
C PRO A 488 -20.90 -22.24 -20.34
N MET A 489 -20.00 -21.41 -19.82
CA MET A 489 -20.32 -20.54 -18.69
C MET A 489 -21.36 -19.49 -19.12
N ASP A 490 -22.46 -19.39 -18.38
CA ASP A 490 -23.39 -18.27 -18.47
C ASP A 490 -22.70 -17.00 -17.94
N MET A 491 -21.90 -16.36 -18.79
CA MET A 491 -21.29 -15.07 -18.51
C MET A 491 -22.24 -13.95 -18.94
N LEU A 492 -22.89 -13.29 -17.98
CA LEU A 492 -23.62 -12.05 -18.24
C LEU A 492 -22.66 -10.86 -18.13
N VAL A 493 -21.97 -10.54 -19.23
CA VAL A 493 -21.22 -9.28 -19.36
C VAL A 493 -22.14 -8.24 -20.00
N ILE A 494 -22.75 -7.35 -19.21
CA ILE A 494 -23.52 -6.21 -19.73
C ILE A 494 -22.58 -5.01 -19.82
N MET A 495 -22.10 -4.74 -21.03
CA MET A 495 -21.42 -3.48 -21.37
C MET A 495 -22.41 -2.54 -22.07
N LEU A 496 -22.77 -1.46 -21.39
CA LEU A 496 -23.52 -0.37 -21.99
C LEU A 496 -22.52 0.73 -22.39
N PHE A 497 -22.20 0.78 -23.69
CA PHE A 497 -21.36 1.82 -24.27
C PHE A 497 -22.20 3.06 -24.56
N GLY A 498 -22.00 4.14 -23.80
CA GLY A 498 -22.42 5.49 -24.20
C GLY A 498 -21.28 6.17 -24.96
N ILE A 499 -21.23 6.02 -26.28
CA ILE A 499 -20.22 6.67 -27.14
C ILE A 499 -20.84 7.91 -27.81
N PRO A 500 -20.32 9.13 -27.61
CA PRO A 500 -20.20 10.10 -28.68
C PRO A 500 -18.92 9.79 -29.47
N TRP A 501 -19.04 9.84 -30.79
CA TRP A 501 -18.09 9.31 -31.77
C TRP A 501 -16.64 9.78 -31.58
N THR A 502 -15.71 8.92 -32.03
CA THR A 502 -14.23 9.05 -32.08
C THR A 502 -13.44 8.69 -30.82
N CYS A 503 -13.44 7.40 -30.44
CA CYS A 503 -12.26 6.74 -29.86
C CYS A 503 -12.28 5.25 -30.21
N LEU A 504 -11.21 4.75 -30.85
CA LEU A 504 -11.04 3.34 -31.19
C LEU A 504 -10.90 2.51 -29.91
N LEU A 505 -11.84 1.60 -29.66
CA LEU A 505 -11.72 0.55 -28.65
C LEU A 505 -10.67 -0.49 -29.09
N LYS A 506 -9.70 -0.81 -28.21
CA LYS A 506 -8.91 -2.04 -28.33
C LYS A 506 -9.65 -3.19 -27.62
N GLU A 507 -9.91 -4.22 -28.41
CA GLU A 507 -10.46 -5.56 -28.17
C GLU A 507 -10.71 -6.04 -26.73
N ILE A 508 -11.87 -6.69 -26.57
CA ILE A 508 -12.18 -7.63 -25.48
C ILE A 508 -11.78 -9.01 -25.98
N ILE A 509 -10.85 -9.66 -25.29
CA ILE A 509 -10.47 -11.04 -25.58
C ILE A 509 -10.92 -11.89 -24.40
N ILE A 510 -11.92 -12.76 -24.63
CA ILE A 510 -12.21 -13.91 -23.79
C ILE A 510 -11.21 -14.98 -24.25
N GLN A 511 -10.19 -15.29 -23.45
CA GLN A 511 -9.19 -16.33 -23.76
C GLN A 511 -9.56 -17.68 -23.16
#